data_AF-A0A2H6H2S3-F1
#
_entry.id   AF-A0A2H6H2S3-F1
#
_cell.length_a   1.000
_cell.length_b   1.000
_cell.length_c   1.000
_cell.angle_alpha   90.00
_cell.angle_beta   90.00
_cell.angle_gamma   90.00
#
_symmetry.space_group_name_H-M   'P 1'
#
loop_
_entity.id
_entity.type
_entity.pdbx_description
1 polymer ?
#
loop_
_entity_poly.entity_id
_entity_poly.type
_entity_poly.pdbx_seq_one_letter_code
_entity_poly.pdbx_strand_id
1 'polypeptide(L)'
;MQDKNILCEERKLKIKWEDSEISIPLNFENMNEAILYRVVRGMQNQMSELKQEVGILREEQEQYIIYKFQDVAYAKAKTMIISYLRKIKKEVNEMTLFEISQRLKLPANQVEKVIEELEKENKVKWVEI
;
A
#
# COMPACT_ATOMS: atom_id res chain seq x y z
N MET A 1 2.30 9.50 19.81
CA MET A 1 3.63 9.17 19.27
C MET A 1 4.64 9.96 20.08
N GLN A 2 5.64 9.31 20.67
CA GLN A 2 6.67 10.03 21.45
C GLN A 2 7.82 10.43 20.51
N ASP A 3 8.05 11.73 20.45
CA ASP A 3 9.19 12.32 19.76
C ASP A 3 10.51 11.81 20.34
N LYS A 4 11.41 11.34 19.48
CA LYS A 4 12.77 10.99 19.87
C LYS A 4 13.60 12.26 19.94
N ASN A 5 13.76 12.79 21.15
CA ASN A 5 14.61 13.94 21.42
C ASN A 5 16.06 13.50 21.71
N ILE A 6 17.02 14.21 21.14
CA ILE A 6 18.44 14.14 21.51
C ILE A 6 18.66 15.20 22.59
N LEU A 7 18.87 14.78 23.85
CA LEU A 7 19.31 15.67 24.92
C LEU A 7 20.81 15.50 25.13
N CYS A 8 21.56 16.54 24.82
CA CYS A 8 23.01 16.59 25.00
C CYS A 8 23.30 17.10 26.43
N GLU A 9 23.31 16.21 27.42
CA GLU A 9 23.89 16.53 28.72
C GLU A 9 25.41 16.35 28.62
N GLU A 10 26.06 17.45 28.23
CA GLU A 10 27.47 17.86 28.15
C GLU A 10 28.65 16.85 28.09
N ARG A 11 28.54 15.55 28.43
CA ARG A 11 29.69 14.63 28.52
C ARG A 11 29.42 13.16 28.17
N LYS A 12 28.27 12.80 27.61
CA LYS A 12 27.96 11.38 27.27
C LYS A 12 27.35 11.23 25.88
N LEU A 13 27.94 10.36 25.06
CA LEU A 13 27.32 9.82 23.85
C LEU A 13 26.33 8.74 24.25
N LYS A 14 25.04 8.97 24.00
CA LYS A 14 23.99 7.96 24.16
C LYS A 14 23.62 7.39 22.80
N ILE A 15 23.88 6.10 22.59
CA ILE A 15 23.44 5.34 21.43
C ILE A 15 22.23 4.53 21.87
N LYS A 16 21.04 4.90 21.35
CA LYS A 16 19.79 4.20 21.63
C LYS A 16 19.39 3.37 20.42
N TRP A 17 19.29 2.05 20.59
CA TRP A 17 18.85 1.10 19.57
C TRP A 17 17.69 0.26 20.14
N GLU A 18 16.48 0.48 19.62
CA GLU A 18 15.25 -0.19 20.08
C GLU A 18 15.10 -0.13 21.61
N ASP A 19 15.11 -1.27 22.30
CA ASP A 19 14.96 -1.39 23.76
C ASP A 19 16.29 -1.26 24.52
N SER A 20 17.41 -1.00 23.81
CA SER A 20 18.75 -0.90 24.39
C SER A 20 19.29 0.53 24.33
N GLU A 21 19.94 0.96 25.42
CA GLU A 21 20.67 2.23 25.50
C GLU A 21 22.10 1.97 25.97
N ILE A 22 23.08 2.43 25.19
CA ILE A 22 24.50 2.43 25.54
C ILE A 22 24.90 3.88 25.79
N SER A 23 25.51 4.16 26.95
CA SER A 23 26.04 5.48 27.29
C SER A 23 27.56 5.43 27.43
N ILE A 24 28.26 6.14 26.55
CA ILE A 24 29.72 6.24 26.53
C ILE A 24 30.10 7.66 26.98
N PRO A 25 30.85 7.83 28.09
CA PRO A 25 31.39 9.14 28.45
C PRO A 25 32.40 9.60 27.39
N LEU A 26 32.31 10.86 26.96
CA LEU A 26 33.24 11.45 25.99
C LEU A 26 34.08 12.55 26.63
N ASN A 27 35.38 12.48 26.43
CA ASN A 27 36.36 13.52 26.67
C ASN A 27 36.74 14.20 25.33
N PHE A 28 36.11 15.32 25.02
CA PHE A 28 36.34 16.05 23.77
C PHE A 28 37.67 16.80 23.68
N GLU A 29 38.48 16.82 24.74
CA GLU A 29 39.88 17.24 24.66
C GLU A 29 40.73 16.21 23.90
N ASN A 30 40.25 14.96 23.81
CA ASN A 30 40.85 13.90 23.02
C ASN A 30 40.31 13.94 21.57
N MET A 31 41.17 14.31 20.63
CA MET A 31 40.83 14.42 19.21
C MET A 31 40.24 13.11 18.63
N ASN A 32 40.66 11.95 19.13
CA ASN A 32 40.15 10.65 18.67
C ASN A 32 38.69 10.42 19.08
N GLU A 33 38.29 10.89 20.26
CA GLU A 33 36.91 10.77 20.76
C GLU A 33 35.97 11.73 20.02
N ALA A 34 36.46 12.92 19.65
CA ALA A 34 35.73 13.84 18.78
C ALA A 34 35.52 13.30 17.36
N ILE A 35 36.53 12.60 16.80
CA ILE A 35 36.41 11.92 15.51
C ILE A 35 35.41 10.76 15.60
N LEU A 36 35.52 9.93 16.64
CA LEU A 36 34.61 8.81 16.89
C LEU A 36 33.16 9.30 16.99
N TYR A 37 32.93 10.39 17.72
CA TYR A 37 31.61 11.02 17.81
C TYR A 37 31.05 11.43 16.44
N ARG A 38 31.86 12.09 15.59
CA ARG A 38 31.42 12.51 14.25
C ARG A 38 31.07 11.33 13.36
N VAL A 39 31.88 10.26 13.40
CA VAL A 39 31.64 9.04 12.62
C VAL A 39 30.35 8.37 13.05
N VAL A 40 30.17 8.13 14.36
CA VAL A 40 28.96 7.49 14.89
C VAL A 40 27.71 8.32 14.57
N ARG A 41 27.78 9.65 14.71
CA ARG A 41 26.68 10.53 14.35
C ARG A 41 26.35 10.50 12.86
N GLY A 42 27.37 10.46 12.00
CA GLY A 42 27.19 10.30 10.55
C GLY A 42 26.48 8.99 10.20
N MET A 43 26.93 7.87 10.80
CA MET A 43 26.30 6.56 10.60
C MET A 43 24.85 6.53 11.10
N GLN A 44 24.55 7.16 12.25
CA GLN A 44 23.18 7.25 12.77
C GLN A 44 22.24 8.02 11.83
N ASN A 45 22.72 9.11 11.23
CA ASN A 45 21.94 9.87 10.26
C ASN A 45 21.64 9.03 9.01
N GLN A 46 22.67 8.39 8.43
CA GLN A 46 22.51 7.51 7.28
C GLN A 46 21.55 6.34 7.56
N MET A 47 21.64 5.75 8.76
CA MET A 47 20.73 4.66 9.17
C MET A 47 19.28 5.14 9.31
N SER A 48 19.08 6.39 9.75
CA SER A 48 17.74 6.98 9.83
C SER A 48 17.16 7.25 8.44
N GLU A 49 17.96 7.77 7.52
CA GLU A 49 17.58 7.99 6.11
C GLU A 49 17.21 6.67 5.43
N LEU A 50 18.08 5.65 5.56
CA LEU A 50 17.81 4.30 5.05
C LEU A 50 16.53 3.70 5.63
N LYS A 51 16.25 3.91 6.91
CA LYS A 51 15.02 3.42 7.54
C LYS A 51 13.78 4.10 6.95
N GLN A 52 13.87 5.38 6.62
CA GLN A 52 12.79 6.12 5.97
C GLN A 52 12.57 5.63 4.53
N GLU A 53 13.63 5.47 3.74
CA GLU A 53 13.57 4.95 2.37
C GLU A 53 12.98 3.53 2.32
N VAL A 54 13.42 2.64 3.22
CA VAL A 54 12.86 1.28 3.34
C VAL A 54 11.37 1.33 3.75
N GLY A 55 10.96 2.29 4.57
CA GLY A 55 9.56 2.52 4.91
C GLY A 55 8.73 2.87 3.68
N ILE A 56 9.20 3.83 2.88
CA ILE A 56 8.55 4.26 1.63
C ILE A 56 8.44 3.08 0.66
N LEU A 57 9.52 2.33 0.44
CA LEU A 57 9.51 1.16 -0.45
C LEU A 57 8.52 0.07 0.00
N ARG A 58 8.34 -0.13 1.30
CA ARG A 58 7.33 -1.06 1.83
C ARG A 58 5.91 -0.60 1.53
N GLU A 59 5.61 0.67 1.79
CA GLU A 59 4.29 1.25 1.50
C GLU A 59 3.96 1.18 0.00
N GLU A 60 4.92 1.52 -0.87
CA GLU A 60 4.77 1.40 -2.32
C GLU A 60 4.52 -0.05 -2.76
N GLN A 61 5.24 -1.01 -2.19
CA GLN A 61 5.07 -2.43 -2.49
C GLN A 61 3.69 -2.95 -2.05
N GLU A 62 3.23 -2.57 -0.85
CA GLU A 62 1.90 -2.93 -0.35
C GLU A 62 0.78 -2.37 -1.24
N GLN A 63 0.89 -1.10 -1.65
CA GLN A 63 -0.05 -0.49 -2.58
C GLN A 63 -0.06 -1.17 -3.95
N TYR A 64 1.13 -1.49 -4.49
CA TYR A 64 1.26 -2.20 -5.75
C TYR A 64 0.59 -3.59 -5.71
N ILE A 65 0.76 -4.31 -4.61
CA ILE A 65 0.11 -5.61 -4.36
C ILE A 65 -1.41 -5.43 -4.40
N ILE A 66 -1.96 -4.49 -3.62
CA ILE A 66 -3.40 -4.24 -3.56
C ILE A 66 -3.96 -3.91 -4.95
N TYR A 67 -3.30 -3.03 -5.70
CA TYR A 67 -3.70 -2.62 -7.04
C TYR A 67 -3.72 -3.82 -8.01
N LYS A 68 -2.63 -4.61 -8.04
CA LYS A 68 -2.52 -5.77 -8.94
C LYS A 68 -3.53 -6.87 -8.63
N PHE A 69 -3.81 -7.13 -7.36
CA PHE A 69 -4.82 -8.13 -6.97
C PHE A 69 -6.25 -7.65 -7.31
N GLN A 70 -6.53 -6.35 -7.20
CA GLN A 70 -7.81 -5.78 -7.63
C GLN A 70 -8.00 -5.87 -9.16
N ASP A 71 -6.96 -5.58 -9.94
CA ASP A 71 -7.02 -5.66 -11.40
C ASP A 71 -7.25 -7.10 -11.91
N VAL A 72 -6.59 -8.09 -11.30
CA VAL A 72 -6.79 -9.50 -11.67
C VAL A 72 -8.20 -9.97 -11.32
N ALA A 73 -8.70 -9.60 -10.14
CA ALA A 73 -10.07 -9.91 -9.74
C ALA A 73 -11.09 -9.25 -10.67
N TYR A 74 -10.86 -7.99 -11.04
CA TYR A 74 -11.69 -7.24 -11.97
C TYR A 74 -11.70 -7.85 -13.38
N ALA A 75 -10.54 -8.17 -13.94
CA ALA A 75 -10.42 -8.81 -15.26
C ALA A 75 -11.15 -10.15 -15.32
N LYS A 76 -11.09 -10.94 -14.23
CA LYS A 76 -11.82 -12.20 -14.10
C LYS A 76 -13.33 -11.97 -14.03
N ALA A 77 -13.78 -11.01 -13.22
CA ALA A 77 -15.20 -10.64 -13.12
C ALA A 77 -15.75 -10.18 -14.48
N LYS A 78 -15.03 -9.30 -15.19
CA LYS A 78 -15.39 -8.83 -16.54
C LYS A 78 -15.56 -9.99 -17.52
N THR A 79 -14.62 -10.94 -17.53
CA THR A 79 -14.69 -12.13 -18.39
C THR A 79 -15.92 -13.00 -18.06
N MET A 80 -16.20 -13.23 -16.78
CA MET A 80 -17.35 -14.02 -16.33
C MET A 80 -18.68 -13.38 -16.73
N ILE A 81 -18.82 -12.08 -16.49
CA ILE A 81 -20.04 -11.31 -16.82
C ILE A 81 -20.28 -11.32 -18.34
N ILE A 82 -19.26 -11.03 -19.15
CA ILE A 82 -19.38 -11.06 -20.61
C ILE A 82 -19.77 -12.45 -21.11
N SER A 83 -19.15 -13.51 -20.58
CA SER A 83 -19.46 -14.89 -20.96
C SER A 83 -20.91 -15.26 -20.63
N TYR A 84 -21.36 -14.88 -19.43
CA TYR A 84 -22.72 -15.12 -18.97
C TYR A 84 -23.75 -14.39 -19.82
N LEU A 85 -23.59 -13.07 -20.01
CA LEU A 85 -24.50 -12.27 -20.83
C LEU A 85 -24.60 -12.81 -22.27
N ARG A 86 -23.48 -13.24 -22.87
CA ARG A 86 -23.49 -13.86 -24.21
C ARG A 86 -24.29 -15.17 -24.27
N LYS A 87 -24.27 -15.98 -23.22
CA LYS A 87 -25.02 -17.24 -23.15
C LYS A 87 -26.53 -16.98 -23.06
N ILE A 88 -26.93 -16.05 -22.20
CA ILE A 88 -28.35 -15.78 -21.93
C ILE A 88 -29.01 -14.83 -22.95
N LYS A 89 -28.22 -14.13 -23.78
CA LYS A 89 -28.74 -13.15 -24.76
C LYS A 89 -29.84 -13.70 -25.68
N LYS A 90 -29.86 -15.00 -25.93
CA LYS A 90 -30.89 -15.64 -26.78
C LYS A 90 -32.22 -15.87 -26.07
N GLU A 91 -32.22 -15.85 -24.74
CA GLU A 91 -33.34 -16.26 -23.89
C GLU A 91 -33.91 -15.10 -23.07
N VAL A 92 -33.09 -14.10 -22.74
CA VAL A 92 -33.45 -12.99 -21.86
C VAL A 92 -32.91 -11.68 -22.43
N ASN A 93 -33.81 -10.71 -22.64
CA ASN A 93 -33.48 -9.39 -23.20
C ASN A 93 -33.22 -8.32 -22.13
N GLU A 94 -33.72 -8.50 -20.91
CA GLU A 94 -33.62 -7.54 -19.80
C GLU A 94 -33.27 -8.27 -18.50
N MET A 95 -32.40 -7.68 -17.68
CA MET A 95 -31.95 -8.28 -16.42
C MET A 95 -31.43 -7.21 -15.46
N THR A 96 -31.65 -7.41 -14.17
CA THR A 96 -31.17 -6.50 -13.11
C THR A 96 -29.72 -6.82 -12.72
N LEU A 97 -28.99 -5.83 -12.22
CA LEU A 97 -27.64 -6.05 -11.65
C LEU A 97 -27.65 -7.08 -10.52
N PHE A 98 -28.71 -7.09 -9.71
CA PHE A 98 -28.87 -8.02 -8.60
C PHE A 98 -28.91 -9.48 -9.08
N GLU A 99 -29.66 -9.77 -10.14
CA GLU A 99 -29.72 -11.12 -10.72
C GLU A 99 -28.37 -11.57 -11.25
N ILE A 100 -27.62 -10.68 -11.92
CA ILE A 100 -26.28 -10.98 -12.41
C ILE A 100 -25.33 -11.27 -11.24
N SER A 101 -25.38 -10.44 -10.19
CA SER A 101 -24.57 -10.60 -8.98
C SER A 101 -24.86 -11.94 -8.28
N GLN A 102 -26.13 -12.29 -8.10
CA GLN A 102 -26.53 -13.56 -7.45
C GLN A 102 -26.12 -14.78 -8.28
N ARG A 103 -26.37 -14.78 -9.60
CA ARG A 103 -26.06 -15.93 -10.45
C ARG A 103 -24.56 -16.16 -10.60
N LEU A 104 -23.76 -15.10 -10.66
CA LEU A 104 -22.31 -15.18 -10.80
C LEU A 104 -21.56 -15.22 -9.47
N LYS A 105 -22.27 -15.05 -8.34
CA LYS A 105 -21.69 -14.91 -7.00
C LYS A 105 -20.60 -13.82 -6.97
N LEU A 106 -20.86 -12.71 -7.64
CA LEU A 106 -19.96 -11.56 -7.73
C LEU A 106 -20.48 -10.40 -6.88
N PRO A 107 -19.60 -9.61 -6.24
CA PRO A 107 -19.99 -8.38 -5.55
C PRO A 107 -20.74 -7.40 -6.48
N ALA A 108 -21.83 -6.80 -5.99
CA ALA A 108 -22.66 -5.88 -6.76
C ALA A 108 -21.86 -4.71 -7.37
N ASN A 109 -20.92 -4.13 -6.61
CA ASN A 109 -20.06 -3.05 -7.08
C ASN A 109 -19.14 -3.45 -8.26
N GLN A 110 -18.71 -4.71 -8.34
CA GLN A 110 -17.91 -5.19 -9.48
C GLN A 110 -18.79 -5.39 -10.71
N VAL A 111 -20.00 -5.92 -10.51
CA VAL A 111 -20.97 -6.11 -11.59
C VAL A 111 -21.36 -4.76 -12.17
N GLU A 112 -21.73 -3.79 -11.33
CA GLU A 112 -22.07 -2.42 -11.73
C GLU A 112 -20.97 -1.78 -12.57
N LYS A 113 -19.72 -1.75 -12.08
CA LYS A 113 -18.57 -1.20 -12.84
C LYS A 113 -18.39 -1.85 -14.21
N VAL A 114 -18.49 -3.18 -14.29
CA VAL A 114 -18.35 -3.89 -15.57
C VAL A 114 -19.52 -3.55 -16.51
N ILE A 115 -20.74 -3.45 -16.00
CA ILE A 115 -21.92 -3.12 -16.80
C ILE A 115 -21.84 -1.68 -17.32
N GLU A 116 -21.40 -0.72 -16.51
CA GLU A 116 -21.12 0.65 -16.94
C GLU A 116 -20.07 0.71 -18.06
N GLU A 117 -18.99 -0.08 -17.97
CA GLU A 117 -18.01 -0.18 -19.05
C GLU A 117 -18.62 -0.77 -20.33
N LEU A 118 -19.38 -1.86 -20.19
CA LEU A 118 -20.05 -2.49 -21.34
C LEU A 118 -21.07 -1.55 -21.99
N GLU A 119 -21.70 -0.66 -21.22
CA GLU A 119 -22.58 0.37 -21.74
C GLU A 119 -21.81 1.43 -22.53
N LYS A 120 -20.68 1.93 -22.00
CA LYS A 120 -19.79 2.84 -22.74
C LYS A 120 -19.30 2.23 -24.06
N GLU A 121 -19.12 0.91 -24.10
CA GLU A 121 -18.78 0.14 -25.30
C GLU A 121 -20.01 -0.19 -26.18
N ASN A 122 -21.21 0.33 -25.88
CA ASN A 122 -22.49 0.09 -26.57
C ASN A 122 -22.91 -1.40 -26.65
N LYS A 123 -22.46 -2.24 -25.71
CA LYS A 123 -22.79 -3.68 -25.65
C LYS A 123 -24.04 -3.99 -24.85
N VAL A 124 -24.37 -3.13 -23.89
CA VAL A 124 -25.58 -3.15 -23.06
C VAL A 124 -26.13 -1.72 -22.97
N LYS A 125 -27.37 -1.55 -22.51
CA LYS A 125 -27.99 -0.24 -22.27
C LYS A 125 -28.80 -0.30 -20.98
N TRP A 126 -28.78 0.74 -20.17
CA TRP A 126 -29.77 0.87 -19.10
C TRP A 126 -31.17 1.03 -19.70
N VAL A 127 -32.12 0.34 -19.09
CA VAL A 127 -33.54 0.54 -19.34
C VAL A 127 -34.10 1.06 -18.02
N GLU A 128 -34.73 2.24 -18.05
CA GLU A 128 -35.48 2.74 -16.90
C GLU A 128 -36.72 1.85 -16.73
N ILE A 129 -36.90 1.33 -15.51
CA ILE A 129 -38.04 0.49 -15.11
C ILE A 129 -39.16 1.37 -14.59
#